data_AF-A0A935U261-F1
#
_entry.id   AF-A0A935U261-F1
#
_cell.length_a   1.000
_cell.length_b   1.000
_cell.length_c   1.000
_cell.angle_alpha   90.00
_cell.angle_beta   90.00
_cell.angle_gamma   90.00
#
_symmetry.space_group_name_H-M   'P 1'
#
loop_
_entity.id
_entity.type
_entity.pdbx_description
1 polymer ?
#
loop_
_entity_poly.entity_id
_entity_poly.type
_entity_poly.pdbx_seq_one_letter_code
_entity_poly.pdbx_strand_id
1 'polypeptide(L)'
;MIQLGEYTFQIADTDALREALHRLRYQVYVEEYGFEKAADHPDGLEKDALDSHAIPLVALDRKGRVVGTARLIRRSPLGFPALGFADADKRAAYEAPARVAEVSRLAMDKEFRGAALEFRREMDYFFRHLIRSRKTTPPPFFTANNDAVPRRLVVVLGLISVIYETAAANGIDHLIMASERSLWLLLKRFGLPWLPIGPETDYHGRRAPYALIMAKAKEPVGQFRQKIMAALMKQPTAPPPAVQERDLVKGLDFRLGGFQFTAATSGELLDKVYRLRYKSYVQDIKVADPTLFPGERHVDPQDAWAIHGLALDKENNAVGTLRLVLNSQIGFQTLEAASPEQQKKLAASRKIAELSRLALADPYARASADIWSALMSIQIPPFSATTKERPLAPGDRRKGAILLLGLFRLLYRISKRLRLSAWCFMGDPDAVAVYAKHGVVMHEIGPVINEPVGARAAHLVNFHEIEKHLLNFGKIKMVGQELIPQATTPTLRGERE
;
A
#
# COMPACT_ATOMS: atom_id res chain seq x y z
N MET A 1 0.93 9.98 -5.61
CA MET A 1 0.13 9.09 -6.48
C MET A 1 -0.48 8.02 -5.58
N ILE A 2 -1.75 7.66 -5.76
CA ILE A 2 -2.44 6.61 -4.99
C ILE A 2 -2.94 5.56 -5.97
N GLN A 3 -2.75 4.28 -5.67
CA GLN A 3 -3.30 3.17 -6.46
C GLN A 3 -4.39 2.45 -5.66
N LEU A 4 -5.57 2.24 -6.25
CA LEU A 4 -6.64 1.40 -5.68
C LEU A 4 -7.21 0.47 -6.76
N GLY A 5 -6.84 -0.82 -6.69
CA GLY A 5 -7.18 -1.79 -7.73
C GLY A 5 -6.57 -1.40 -9.08
N GLU A 6 -7.40 -1.35 -10.12
CA GLU A 6 -6.99 -0.98 -11.48
C GLU A 6 -6.94 0.54 -11.72
N TYR A 7 -7.15 1.37 -10.69
CA TYR A 7 -7.24 2.82 -10.82
C TYR A 7 -6.08 3.56 -10.14
N THR A 8 -5.52 4.54 -10.85
CA THR A 8 -4.46 5.43 -10.36
C THR A 8 -5.04 6.82 -10.10
N PHE A 9 -4.72 7.43 -8.95
CA PHE A 9 -5.17 8.76 -8.56
C PHE A 9 -3.96 9.67 -8.35
N GLN A 10 -3.94 10.81 -9.04
CA GLN A 10 -2.79 11.70 -9.04
C GLN A 10 -3.16 13.14 -9.40
N ILE A 11 -2.19 14.04 -9.22
CA ILE A 11 -2.23 15.39 -9.77
C ILE A 11 -2.08 15.29 -11.30
N ALA A 12 -2.86 16.08 -12.04
CA ALA A 12 -2.70 16.24 -13.49
C ALA A 12 -1.59 17.25 -13.79
N ASP A 13 -0.35 16.75 -13.82
CA ASP A 13 0.89 17.51 -13.96
C ASP A 13 1.38 17.64 -15.41
N THR A 14 0.65 17.06 -16.38
CA THR A 14 0.94 17.18 -17.81
C THR A 14 -0.21 17.83 -18.56
N ASP A 15 0.09 18.51 -19.66
CA ASP A 15 -0.93 19.15 -20.50
C ASP A 15 -1.91 18.14 -21.08
N ALA A 16 -1.46 16.93 -21.42
CA ALA A 16 -2.32 15.85 -21.89
C ALA A 16 -3.35 15.42 -20.82
N LEU A 17 -2.94 15.29 -19.55
CA LEU A 17 -3.86 14.98 -18.45
C LEU A 17 -4.82 16.14 -18.16
N ARG A 18 -4.33 17.38 -18.26
CA ARG A 18 -5.16 18.59 -18.09
C ARG A 18 -6.20 18.71 -19.20
N GLU A 19 -5.83 18.49 -20.45
CA GLU A 19 -6.80 18.48 -21.53
C GLU A 19 -7.85 17.38 -21.33
N ALA A 20 -7.41 16.15 -21.00
CA ALA A 20 -8.31 15.02 -20.78
C ALA A 20 -9.29 15.25 -19.61
N LEU A 21 -8.85 15.87 -18.51
CA LEU A 21 -9.74 16.18 -17.38
C LEU A 21 -10.73 17.30 -17.72
N HIS A 22 -10.31 18.34 -18.48
CA HIS A 22 -11.22 19.39 -18.91
C HIS A 22 -12.26 18.88 -19.91
N ARG A 23 -11.88 17.92 -20.75
CA ARG A 23 -12.80 17.21 -21.65
C ARG A 23 -13.81 16.36 -20.86
N LEU A 24 -13.37 15.62 -19.85
CA LEU A 24 -14.30 14.88 -18.97
C LEU A 24 -15.25 15.84 -18.24
N ARG A 25 -14.76 16.99 -17.76
CA ARG A 25 -15.62 18.01 -17.16
C ARG A 25 -16.64 18.56 -18.15
N TYR A 26 -16.24 18.83 -19.40
CA TYR A 26 -17.16 19.28 -20.45
C TYR A 26 -18.30 18.28 -20.68
N GLN A 27 -17.97 17.00 -20.86
CA GLN A 27 -18.97 15.94 -21.01
C GLN A 27 -19.98 15.96 -19.86
N VAL A 28 -19.49 16.05 -18.62
CA VAL A 28 -20.35 16.01 -17.44
C VAL A 28 -21.15 17.30 -17.25
N TYR A 29 -20.48 18.44 -17.14
CA TYR A 29 -21.09 19.71 -16.73
C TYR A 29 -21.79 20.44 -17.87
N VAL A 30 -21.36 20.27 -19.12
CA VAL A 30 -21.95 20.94 -20.29
C VAL A 30 -22.92 19.99 -21.01
N GLU A 31 -22.44 18.84 -21.49
CA GLU A 31 -23.25 17.98 -22.36
C GLU A 31 -24.34 17.20 -21.60
N GLU A 32 -24.00 16.62 -20.46
CA GLU A 32 -24.89 15.71 -19.76
C GLU A 32 -25.85 16.41 -18.80
N TYR A 33 -25.33 17.29 -17.94
CA TYR A 33 -26.14 17.97 -16.93
C TYR A 33 -26.61 19.37 -17.34
N GLY A 34 -25.97 19.99 -18.34
CA GLY A 34 -26.31 21.35 -18.77
C GLY A 34 -26.12 22.42 -17.68
N PHE A 35 -25.20 22.18 -16.74
CA PHE A 35 -24.85 23.13 -15.68
C PHE A 35 -24.06 24.32 -16.19
N GLU A 36 -23.23 24.10 -17.22
CA GLU A 36 -22.41 25.12 -17.89
C GLU A 36 -22.85 25.25 -19.36
N LYS A 37 -22.64 26.41 -19.98
CA LYS A 37 -23.10 26.66 -21.36
C LYS A 37 -22.02 26.28 -22.36
N ALA A 38 -22.39 25.54 -23.41
CA ALA A 38 -21.45 25.15 -24.47
C ALA A 38 -20.80 26.36 -25.18
N ALA A 39 -21.49 27.49 -25.27
CA ALA A 39 -20.97 28.73 -25.86
C ALA A 39 -19.76 29.31 -25.09
N ASP A 40 -19.65 29.02 -23.79
CA ASP A 40 -18.54 29.49 -22.94
C ASP A 40 -17.31 28.57 -23.07
N HIS A 41 -17.44 27.44 -23.76
CA HIS A 41 -16.41 26.39 -23.90
C HIS A 41 -16.33 25.86 -25.36
N PRO A 42 -16.01 26.71 -26.35
CA PRO A 42 -16.06 26.37 -27.77
C PRO A 42 -15.04 25.30 -28.20
N ASP A 43 -14.00 25.05 -27.41
CA ASP A 43 -12.96 24.04 -27.64
C ASP A 43 -13.34 22.64 -27.10
N GLY A 44 -14.54 22.50 -26.51
CA GLY A 44 -14.99 21.25 -25.90
C GLY A 44 -14.28 20.93 -24.57
N LEU A 45 -13.71 21.94 -23.91
CA LEU A 45 -12.98 21.82 -22.65
C LEU A 45 -13.61 22.74 -21.60
N GLU A 46 -14.15 22.17 -20.51
CA GLU A 46 -14.72 22.99 -19.42
C GLU A 46 -13.59 23.52 -18.53
N LYS A 47 -13.42 24.84 -18.58
CA LYS A 47 -12.42 25.63 -17.85
C LYS A 47 -13.09 26.88 -17.31
N ASP A 48 -12.75 27.27 -16.09
CA ASP A 48 -13.21 28.52 -15.50
C ASP A 48 -12.04 29.33 -14.89
N ALA A 49 -12.33 30.51 -14.35
CA ALA A 49 -11.34 31.39 -13.76
C ALA A 49 -10.63 30.80 -12.51
N LEU A 50 -11.21 29.79 -11.86
CA LEU A 50 -10.64 29.16 -10.66
C LEU A 50 -9.60 28.09 -11.02
N ASP A 51 -9.55 27.61 -12.26
CA ASP A 51 -8.60 26.59 -12.69
C ASP A 51 -7.13 27.04 -12.56
N SER A 52 -6.84 28.34 -12.73
CA SER A 52 -5.51 28.91 -12.51
C SER A 52 -5.09 28.90 -11.03
N HIS A 53 -6.06 28.77 -10.11
CA HIS A 53 -5.86 28.76 -8.67
C HIS A 53 -6.03 27.36 -8.05
N ALA A 54 -6.30 26.34 -8.86
CA ALA A 54 -6.58 24.99 -8.38
C ALA A 54 -5.45 23.99 -8.66
N ILE A 55 -5.37 22.96 -7.83
CA ILE A 55 -4.57 21.76 -8.12
C ILE A 55 -5.51 20.73 -8.77
N PRO A 56 -5.31 20.38 -10.05
CA PRO A 56 -6.16 19.43 -10.75
C PRO A 56 -5.80 17.99 -10.37
N LEU A 57 -6.82 17.18 -10.09
CA LEU A 57 -6.69 15.79 -9.65
C LEU A 57 -7.47 14.89 -10.60
N VAL A 58 -6.90 13.73 -10.93
CA VAL A 58 -7.50 12.76 -11.85
C VAL A 58 -7.53 11.37 -11.26
N ALA A 59 -8.53 10.59 -11.67
CA ALA A 59 -8.58 9.15 -11.56
C ALA A 59 -8.38 8.57 -12.97
N LEU A 60 -7.40 7.68 -13.10
CA LEU A 60 -7.02 7.02 -14.34
C LEU A 60 -7.41 5.54 -14.25
N ASP A 61 -7.92 4.98 -15.34
CA ASP A 61 -8.04 3.52 -15.47
C ASP A 61 -6.70 2.87 -15.86
N ARG A 62 -6.69 1.54 -15.98
CA ARG A 62 -5.50 0.76 -16.36
C ARG A 62 -4.90 1.13 -17.73
N LYS A 63 -5.67 1.78 -18.61
CA LYS A 63 -5.21 2.25 -19.92
C LYS A 63 -4.69 3.68 -19.86
N GLY A 64 -4.69 4.32 -18.69
CA GLY A 64 -4.31 5.72 -18.51
C GLY A 64 -5.40 6.71 -18.94
N ARG A 65 -6.65 6.24 -19.14
CA ARG A 65 -7.77 7.10 -19.53
C ARG A 65 -8.33 7.79 -18.29
N VAL A 66 -8.61 9.09 -18.37
CA VAL A 66 -9.23 9.84 -17.26
C VAL A 66 -10.68 9.40 -17.11
N VAL A 67 -11.00 8.73 -16.00
CA VAL A 67 -12.35 8.25 -15.66
C VAL A 67 -13.00 9.01 -14.50
N GLY A 68 -12.24 9.88 -13.84
CA GLY A 68 -12.72 10.75 -12.79
C GLY A 68 -11.81 11.95 -12.60
N THR A 69 -12.36 13.00 -12.03
CA THR A 69 -11.68 14.27 -11.82
C THR A 69 -12.15 14.91 -10.53
N ALA A 70 -11.28 15.70 -9.92
CA ALA A 70 -11.58 16.67 -8.88
C ALA A 70 -10.58 17.82 -9.02
N ARG A 71 -10.84 18.95 -8.36
CA ARG A 71 -9.83 19.98 -8.18
C ARG A 71 -9.85 20.50 -6.76
N LEU A 72 -8.67 20.91 -6.30
CA LEU A 72 -8.46 21.54 -5.00
C LEU A 72 -8.15 23.02 -5.23
N ILE A 73 -9.16 23.87 -5.11
CA ILE A 73 -9.05 25.32 -5.24
C ILE A 73 -8.30 25.86 -4.02
N ARG A 74 -7.21 26.59 -4.25
CA ARG A 74 -6.49 27.31 -3.21
C ARG A 74 -7.05 28.71 -3.04
N ARG A 75 -6.77 29.32 -1.90
CA ARG A 75 -7.16 30.71 -1.64
C ARG A 75 -6.66 31.63 -2.75
N SER A 76 -7.56 32.45 -3.26
CA SER A 76 -7.31 33.46 -4.29
C SER A 76 -8.26 34.65 -4.09
N PRO A 77 -8.05 35.78 -4.79
CA PRO A 77 -8.99 36.90 -4.77
C PRO A 77 -10.42 36.55 -5.23
N LEU A 78 -10.59 35.45 -5.98
CA LEU A 78 -11.90 34.96 -6.42
C LEU A 78 -12.70 34.30 -5.27
N GLY A 79 -12.06 34.03 -4.13
CA GLY A 79 -12.68 33.39 -2.98
C GLY A 79 -12.99 31.90 -3.21
N PHE A 80 -13.84 31.36 -2.33
CA PHE A 80 -14.33 29.99 -2.39
C PHE A 80 -15.83 30.02 -2.73
N PRO A 81 -16.25 29.54 -3.92
CA PRO A 81 -17.66 29.55 -4.32
C PRO A 81 -18.61 28.95 -3.27
N ALA A 82 -18.21 27.86 -2.62
CA ALA A 82 -19.02 27.19 -1.61
C ALA A 82 -19.28 28.06 -0.35
N LEU A 83 -18.40 29.01 -0.05
CA LEU A 83 -18.62 29.96 1.06
C LEU A 83 -19.64 31.06 0.71
N GLY A 84 -19.92 31.28 -0.57
CA GLY A 84 -20.88 32.30 -1.03
C GLY A 84 -22.30 32.10 -0.50
N PHE A 85 -22.64 30.88 -0.11
CA PHE A 85 -23.95 30.50 0.43
C PHE A 85 -23.84 29.75 1.78
N ALA A 86 -22.72 29.90 2.49
CA ALA A 86 -22.60 29.46 3.88
C ALA A 86 -23.33 30.43 4.84
N ASP A 87 -23.77 29.91 5.99
CA ASP A 87 -24.31 30.74 7.07
C ASP A 87 -23.22 31.72 7.55
N ALA A 88 -23.57 32.99 7.76
CA ALA A 88 -22.60 34.06 8.02
C ALA A 88 -21.71 33.78 9.25
N ASP A 89 -22.28 33.22 10.31
CA ASP A 89 -21.60 32.84 11.56
C ASP A 89 -20.57 31.72 11.35
N LYS A 90 -20.86 30.77 10.45
CA LYS A 90 -19.96 29.66 10.13
C LYS A 90 -18.91 30.05 9.10
N ARG A 91 -19.27 30.90 8.14
CA ARG A 91 -18.40 31.40 7.07
C ARG A 91 -17.14 32.07 7.63
N ALA A 92 -17.29 32.92 8.65
CA ALA A 92 -16.19 33.67 9.25
C ALA A 92 -15.02 32.78 9.72
N ALA A 93 -15.32 31.56 10.20
CA ALA A 93 -14.31 30.59 10.65
C ALA A 93 -13.37 30.11 9.53
N TYR A 94 -13.80 30.22 8.26
CA TYR A 94 -13.05 29.79 7.09
C TYR A 94 -12.50 30.94 6.25
N GLU A 95 -12.93 32.18 6.52
CA GLU A 95 -12.39 33.39 5.89
C GLU A 95 -11.10 33.88 6.54
N ALA A 96 -10.95 33.64 7.85
CA ALA A 96 -9.79 33.99 8.68
C ALA A 96 -8.50 33.21 8.26
N PRO A 97 -7.32 33.33 8.95
CA PRO A 97 -6.05 32.78 8.47
C PRO A 97 -5.95 31.23 8.52
N ALA A 98 -7.07 30.52 8.51
CA ALA A 98 -7.11 29.09 8.29
C ALA A 98 -6.59 28.74 6.89
N ARG A 99 -5.81 27.65 6.81
CA ARG A 99 -5.25 27.11 5.57
C ARG A 99 -6.32 26.27 4.90
N VAL A 100 -7.26 26.97 4.28
CA VAL A 100 -8.48 26.42 3.68
C VAL A 100 -8.27 26.16 2.19
N ALA A 101 -8.90 25.10 1.68
CA ALA A 101 -9.08 24.88 0.25
C ALA A 101 -10.49 24.36 -0.05
N GLU A 102 -10.98 24.58 -1.26
CA GLU A 102 -12.27 24.07 -1.72
C GLU A 102 -12.09 22.89 -2.69
N VAL A 103 -12.76 21.79 -2.41
CA VAL A 103 -12.94 20.67 -3.33
C VAL A 103 -14.08 21.01 -4.27
N SER A 104 -13.81 20.95 -5.57
CA SER A 104 -14.83 21.18 -6.60
C SER A 104 -14.59 20.28 -7.81
N ARG A 105 -15.54 20.32 -8.75
CA ARG A 105 -15.50 19.55 -10.01
C ARG A 105 -15.25 18.05 -9.78
N LEU A 106 -15.79 17.49 -8.69
CA LEU A 106 -15.80 16.05 -8.46
C LEU A 106 -16.75 15.40 -9.46
N ALA A 107 -16.20 14.79 -10.49
CA ALA A 107 -16.95 14.19 -11.58
C ALA A 107 -16.33 12.86 -12.01
N MET A 108 -17.14 12.04 -12.67
CA MET A 108 -16.75 10.71 -13.16
C MET A 108 -17.34 10.47 -14.53
N ASP A 109 -16.69 9.62 -15.32
CA ASP A 109 -17.23 9.13 -16.57
C ASP A 109 -18.60 8.44 -16.34
N LYS A 110 -19.51 8.54 -17.31
CA LYS A 110 -20.86 7.98 -17.24
C LYS A 110 -20.88 6.47 -16.95
N GLU A 111 -19.86 5.75 -17.44
CA GLU A 111 -19.68 4.30 -17.20
C GLU A 111 -19.52 3.96 -15.71
N PHE A 112 -19.20 4.95 -14.88
CA PHE A 112 -18.97 4.83 -13.45
C PHE A 112 -20.10 5.41 -12.60
N ARG A 113 -21.11 6.05 -13.18
CA ARG A 113 -22.15 6.74 -12.42
C ARG A 113 -23.36 5.86 -12.09
N GLY A 114 -23.70 4.85 -12.90
CA GLY A 114 -24.86 3.95 -12.66
C GLY A 114 -26.21 4.67 -12.54
N ALA A 115 -27.34 3.97 -12.58
CA ALA A 115 -28.63 4.63 -12.32
C ALA A 115 -28.74 5.04 -10.84
N ALA A 116 -29.21 6.26 -10.54
CA ALA A 116 -29.27 6.80 -9.17
C ALA A 116 -30.08 5.91 -8.18
N LEU A 117 -31.07 5.16 -8.69
CA LEU A 117 -31.85 4.19 -7.92
C LEU A 117 -31.07 2.90 -7.60
N GLU A 118 -30.22 2.45 -8.52
CA GLU A 118 -29.34 1.30 -8.34
C GLU A 118 -28.23 1.62 -7.33
N PHE A 119 -27.66 2.82 -7.40
CA PHE A 119 -26.67 3.31 -6.44
C PHE A 119 -27.20 3.30 -4.99
N ARG A 120 -28.44 3.75 -4.76
CA ARG A 120 -29.05 3.70 -3.42
C ARG A 120 -29.24 2.26 -2.91
N ARG A 121 -29.65 1.34 -3.78
CA ARG A 121 -29.84 -0.09 -3.46
C ARG A 121 -28.52 -0.81 -3.20
N GLU A 122 -27.51 -0.59 -4.03
CA GLU A 122 -26.15 -1.13 -3.88
C GLU A 122 -25.51 -0.66 -2.57
N MET A 123 -25.68 0.62 -2.23
CA MET A 123 -25.15 1.19 -0.99
C MET A 123 -25.87 0.64 0.25
N ASP A 124 -27.21 0.60 0.26
CA ASP A 124 -27.98 0.05 1.39
C ASP A 124 -27.75 -1.46 1.60
N TYR A 125 -27.37 -2.18 0.54
CA TYR A 125 -26.99 -3.58 0.58
C TYR A 125 -25.54 -3.78 1.06
N PHE A 126 -24.56 -3.09 0.45
CA PHE A 126 -23.14 -3.12 0.81
C PHE A 126 -22.93 -2.77 2.30
N PHE A 127 -23.61 -1.74 2.80
CA PHE A 127 -23.47 -1.31 4.19
C PHE A 127 -24.21 -2.19 5.21
N ARG A 128 -25.24 -2.95 4.80
CA ARG A 128 -25.89 -3.95 5.68
C ARG A 128 -24.96 -5.11 6.01
N HIS A 129 -24.04 -5.45 5.09
CA HIS A 129 -23.23 -6.67 5.18
C HIS A 129 -21.74 -6.43 5.51
N LEU A 130 -21.18 -5.23 5.28
CA LEU A 130 -19.79 -4.92 5.65
C LEU A 130 -19.61 -4.27 7.04
N ILE A 131 -20.66 -3.69 7.64
CA ILE A 131 -20.52 -2.86 8.86
C ILE A 131 -21.36 -3.38 10.05
N ARG A 132 -22.36 -4.24 9.83
CA ARG A 132 -23.12 -4.88 10.91
C ARG A 132 -22.87 -6.39 10.93
N SER A 133 -21.87 -6.80 11.69
CA SER A 133 -21.80 -8.17 12.20
C SER A 133 -22.99 -8.39 13.15
N ARG A 134 -23.97 -9.20 12.74
CA ARG A 134 -24.69 -10.15 13.60
C ARG A 134 -25.39 -11.16 12.70
N LYS A 135 -24.90 -12.40 12.77
CA LYS A 135 -25.55 -13.67 12.39
C LYS A 135 -26.80 -13.55 11.51
N THR A 136 -26.71 -13.93 10.25
CA THR A 136 -27.65 -14.83 9.55
C THR A 136 -27.11 -15.17 8.16
N THR A 137 -27.49 -16.35 7.69
CA THR A 137 -27.18 -16.98 6.40
C THR A 137 -27.24 -16.01 5.20
N PRO A 138 -26.37 -16.17 4.19
CA PRO A 138 -26.36 -15.30 3.01
C PRO A 138 -27.57 -15.59 2.10
N PRO A 139 -28.43 -14.60 1.78
CA PRO A 139 -29.47 -14.74 0.75
C PRO A 139 -29.16 -13.89 -0.51
N PRO A 140 -29.88 -14.13 -1.61
CA PRO A 140 -29.32 -14.22 -2.96
C PRO A 140 -29.23 -12.86 -3.67
N PHE A 141 -28.05 -12.24 -3.60
CA PHE A 141 -27.54 -11.35 -4.67
C PHE A 141 -26.20 -11.84 -5.24
N PHE A 142 -25.60 -12.84 -4.57
CA PHE A 142 -24.58 -13.71 -5.13
C PHE A 142 -25.23 -14.69 -6.14
N THR A 143 -25.76 -14.19 -7.25
CA THR A 143 -25.98 -15.06 -8.41
C THR A 143 -24.62 -15.26 -9.07
N ALA A 144 -23.82 -16.20 -8.56
CA ALA A 144 -22.71 -16.92 -9.20
C ALA A 144 -21.75 -16.18 -10.19
N ASN A 145 -21.74 -14.85 -10.30
CA ASN A 145 -21.10 -14.15 -11.42
C ASN A 145 -20.68 -12.68 -11.20
N ASN A 146 -20.82 -12.06 -10.01
CA ASN A 146 -20.27 -10.71 -9.81
C ASN A 146 -19.98 -10.37 -8.33
N ASP A 147 -18.81 -10.74 -7.85
CA ASP A 147 -18.33 -10.52 -6.47
C ASP A 147 -17.68 -9.14 -6.25
N ALA A 148 -18.01 -8.10 -7.04
CA ALA A 148 -17.21 -6.89 -7.12
C ALA A 148 -17.65 -5.68 -6.27
N VAL A 149 -16.71 -5.07 -5.53
CA VAL A 149 -16.80 -3.69 -5.01
C VAL A 149 -17.22 -2.77 -6.17
N PRO A 150 -18.29 -1.96 -6.03
CA PRO A 150 -18.75 -1.10 -7.10
C PRO A 150 -17.63 -0.16 -7.58
N ARG A 151 -17.36 -0.15 -8.90
CA ARG A 151 -16.29 0.67 -9.51
C ARG A 151 -16.42 2.15 -9.13
N ARG A 152 -17.65 2.66 -9.09
CA ARG A 152 -17.98 4.02 -8.62
C ARG A 152 -17.40 4.33 -7.25
N LEU A 153 -17.52 3.39 -6.31
CA LEU A 153 -17.08 3.58 -4.93
C LEU A 153 -15.56 3.67 -4.84
N VAL A 154 -14.86 2.86 -5.64
CA VAL A 154 -13.40 2.89 -5.75
C VAL A 154 -12.95 4.25 -6.29
N VAL A 155 -13.59 4.76 -7.34
CA VAL A 155 -13.25 6.04 -7.96
C VAL A 155 -13.53 7.23 -7.04
N VAL A 156 -14.76 7.34 -6.49
CA VAL A 156 -15.12 8.46 -5.61
C VAL A 156 -14.16 8.56 -4.43
N LEU A 157 -13.90 7.44 -3.78
CA LEU A 157 -13.16 7.47 -2.53
C LEU A 157 -11.64 7.46 -2.76
N GLY A 158 -11.17 6.95 -3.90
CA GLY A 158 -9.81 7.21 -4.38
C GLY A 158 -9.57 8.68 -4.67
N LEU A 159 -10.55 9.39 -5.27
CA LEU A 159 -10.50 10.84 -5.44
C LEU A 159 -10.45 11.56 -4.10
N ILE A 160 -11.30 11.18 -3.13
CA ILE A 160 -11.22 11.71 -1.76
C ILE A 160 -9.86 11.44 -1.11
N SER A 161 -9.26 10.28 -1.34
CA SER A 161 -7.93 9.95 -0.80
C SER A 161 -6.86 10.86 -1.40
N VAL A 162 -6.85 11.07 -2.72
CA VAL A 162 -5.83 11.93 -3.34
C VAL A 162 -6.06 13.40 -3.03
N ILE A 163 -7.31 13.83 -2.86
CA ILE A 163 -7.65 15.16 -2.33
C ILE A 163 -7.04 15.34 -0.94
N TYR A 164 -7.24 14.37 -0.04
CA TYR A 164 -6.71 14.43 1.32
C TYR A 164 -5.17 14.52 1.32
N GLU A 165 -4.49 13.62 0.62
CA GLU A 165 -3.02 13.61 0.57
C GLU A 165 -2.47 14.90 -0.05
N THR A 166 -3.10 15.39 -1.12
CA THR A 166 -2.70 16.65 -1.77
C THR A 166 -2.91 17.84 -0.85
N ALA A 167 -4.04 17.89 -0.15
CA ALA A 167 -4.33 18.95 0.81
C ALA A 167 -3.31 18.94 1.97
N ALA A 168 -3.06 17.76 2.55
CA ALA A 168 -2.08 17.60 3.63
C ALA A 168 -0.67 18.04 3.19
N ALA A 169 -0.23 17.63 1.99
CA ALA A 169 1.06 18.02 1.44
C ALA A 169 1.21 19.52 1.19
N ASN A 170 0.10 20.23 0.96
CA ASN A 170 0.06 21.69 0.77
C ASN A 170 -0.23 22.45 2.08
N GLY A 171 -0.17 21.77 3.22
CA GLY A 171 -0.41 22.39 4.53
C GLY A 171 -1.85 22.88 4.71
N ILE A 172 -2.82 22.33 3.99
CA ILE A 172 -4.24 22.66 4.17
C ILE A 172 -4.75 21.92 5.41
N ASP A 173 -5.46 22.62 6.29
CA ASP A 173 -6.07 22.07 7.50
C ASP A 173 -7.60 21.97 7.43
N HIS A 174 -8.23 22.68 6.51
CA HIS A 174 -9.68 22.65 6.29
C HIS A 174 -10.02 22.49 4.82
N LEU A 175 -10.93 21.58 4.51
CA LEU A 175 -11.53 21.43 3.19
C LEU A 175 -12.98 21.91 3.22
N ILE A 176 -13.38 22.63 2.17
CA ILE A 176 -14.76 23.02 1.92
C ILE A 176 -15.24 22.32 0.66
N MET A 177 -16.53 21.99 0.59
CA MET A 177 -17.12 21.43 -0.62
C MET A 177 -18.59 21.83 -0.72
N ALA A 178 -18.99 22.33 -1.88
CA ALA A 178 -20.40 22.37 -2.28
C ALA A 178 -20.79 20.99 -2.84
N SER A 179 -21.64 20.25 -2.13
CA SER A 179 -21.95 18.86 -2.49
C SER A 179 -23.44 18.57 -2.41
N GLU A 180 -23.87 17.58 -3.20
CA GLU A 180 -25.18 16.95 -3.06
C GLU A 180 -25.25 16.20 -1.72
N ARG A 181 -26.46 16.09 -1.18
CA ARG A 181 -26.74 15.36 0.07
C ARG A 181 -26.34 13.88 -0.01
N SER A 182 -26.46 13.26 -1.19
CA SER A 182 -26.15 11.85 -1.44
C SER A 182 -24.67 11.54 -1.18
N LEU A 183 -23.78 12.35 -1.72
CA LEU A 183 -22.34 12.25 -1.53
C LEU A 183 -21.95 12.60 -0.09
N TRP A 184 -22.55 13.63 0.52
CA TRP A 184 -22.30 13.92 1.93
C TRP A 184 -22.68 12.74 2.85
N LEU A 185 -23.85 12.14 2.66
CA LEU A 185 -24.28 10.95 3.42
C LEU A 185 -23.31 9.78 3.24
N LEU A 186 -22.80 9.59 2.02
CA LEU A 186 -21.77 8.60 1.73
C LEU A 186 -20.52 8.83 2.57
N LEU A 187 -19.93 10.03 2.48
CA LEU A 187 -18.68 10.37 3.18
C LEU A 187 -18.85 10.32 4.70
N LYS A 188 -19.99 10.80 5.22
CA LYS A 188 -20.34 10.71 6.65
C LYS A 188 -20.37 9.26 7.13
N ARG A 189 -20.91 8.33 6.33
CA ARG A 189 -20.99 6.90 6.68
C ARG A 189 -19.62 6.21 6.67
N PHE A 190 -18.65 6.77 5.95
CA PHE A 190 -17.23 6.37 6.02
C PHE A 190 -16.46 7.05 7.16
N GLY A 191 -17.15 7.77 8.06
CA GLY A 191 -16.53 8.40 9.21
C GLY A 191 -15.83 9.73 8.90
N LEU A 192 -16.01 10.30 7.71
CA LEU A 192 -15.52 11.64 7.37
C LEU A 192 -16.50 12.70 7.88
N PRO A 193 -16.15 13.49 8.90
CA PRO A 193 -17.07 14.43 9.53
C PRO A 193 -17.19 15.72 8.72
N TRP A 194 -17.83 15.65 7.55
CA TRP A 194 -18.24 16.83 6.78
C TRP A 194 -19.40 17.54 7.49
N LEU A 195 -19.12 18.70 8.06
CA LEU A 195 -20.07 19.52 8.82
C LEU A 195 -20.81 20.45 7.85
N PRO A 196 -22.16 20.47 7.84
CA PRO A 196 -22.91 21.43 7.04
C PRO A 196 -22.67 22.85 7.56
N ILE A 197 -22.30 23.76 6.67
CA ILE A 197 -22.00 25.17 7.01
C ILE A 197 -22.97 26.17 6.39
N GLY A 198 -24.06 25.71 5.78
CA GLY A 198 -25.08 26.57 5.16
C GLY A 198 -26.29 25.76 4.67
N PRO A 199 -27.33 26.45 4.16
CA PRO A 199 -28.52 25.81 3.61
C PRO A 199 -28.24 25.10 2.29
N GLU A 200 -29.23 24.32 1.84
CA GLU A 200 -29.23 23.76 0.49
C GLU A 200 -29.71 24.82 -0.51
N THR A 201 -28.90 25.04 -1.54
CA THR A 201 -29.10 26.04 -2.59
C THR A 201 -29.05 25.36 -3.95
N ASP A 202 -29.65 26.00 -4.96
CA ASP A 202 -29.48 25.57 -6.34
C ASP A 202 -28.15 26.12 -6.88
N TYR A 203 -27.12 25.28 -6.85
CA TYR A 203 -25.77 25.57 -7.33
C TYR A 203 -25.28 24.35 -8.10
N HIS A 204 -25.42 24.41 -9.44
CA HIS A 204 -25.32 23.27 -10.36
C HIS A 204 -26.33 22.16 -10.05
N GLY A 205 -27.49 22.47 -9.48
CA GLY A 205 -28.40 21.53 -8.81
C GLY A 205 -28.35 21.64 -7.29
N ARG A 206 -29.16 20.84 -6.59
CA ARG A 206 -29.34 20.93 -5.13
C ARG A 206 -28.08 20.55 -4.35
N ARG A 207 -27.39 21.54 -3.78
CA ARG A 207 -26.16 21.37 -2.99
C ARG A 207 -26.18 22.19 -1.71
N ALA A 208 -25.52 21.68 -0.69
CA ALA A 208 -25.20 22.45 0.51
C ALA A 208 -23.68 22.58 0.67
N PRO A 209 -23.19 23.62 1.36
CA PRO A 209 -21.78 23.76 1.64
C PRO A 209 -21.42 22.96 2.89
N TYR A 210 -20.30 22.24 2.82
CA TYR A 210 -19.77 21.42 3.91
C TYR A 210 -18.32 21.74 4.18
N ALA A 211 -17.88 21.60 5.43
CA ALA A 211 -16.49 21.74 5.84
C ALA A 211 -15.97 20.47 6.53
N LEU A 212 -14.70 20.15 6.30
CA LEU A 212 -13.98 19.03 6.90
C LEU A 212 -12.67 19.52 7.50
N ILE A 213 -12.43 19.16 8.77
CA ILE A 213 -11.15 19.38 9.44
C ILE A 213 -10.22 18.20 9.13
N MET A 214 -9.07 18.48 8.51
CA MET A 214 -8.13 17.47 8.02
C MET A 214 -7.62 16.53 9.12
N ALA A 215 -7.41 17.04 10.34
CA ALA A 215 -6.99 16.25 11.48
C ALA A 215 -8.00 15.13 11.82
N LYS A 216 -9.30 15.36 11.60
CA LYS A 216 -10.35 14.37 11.85
C LYS A 216 -10.53 13.37 10.69
N ALA A 217 -9.91 13.64 9.54
CA ALA A 217 -10.07 12.82 8.33
C ALA A 217 -8.96 11.76 8.15
N LYS A 218 -7.79 11.94 8.80
CA LYS A 218 -6.61 11.07 8.62
C LYS A 218 -6.92 9.58 8.80
N GLU A 219 -7.46 9.24 9.96
CA GLU A 219 -7.75 7.85 10.31
C GLU A 219 -8.91 7.28 9.46
N PRO A 220 -10.06 7.96 9.29
CA PRO A 220 -11.12 7.49 8.40
C PRO A 220 -10.65 7.23 6.96
N VAL A 221 -9.86 8.12 6.35
CA VAL A 221 -9.31 7.93 4.99
C VAL A 221 -8.41 6.69 4.94
N GLY A 222 -7.51 6.52 5.92
CA GLY A 222 -6.61 5.38 6.00
C GLY A 222 -7.34 4.04 6.18
N GLN A 223 -8.24 3.93 7.16
CA GLN A 223 -9.04 2.73 7.40
C GLN A 223 -9.88 2.35 6.18
N PHE A 224 -10.42 3.36 5.51
CA PHE A 224 -11.22 3.16 4.32
C PHE A 224 -10.40 2.56 3.17
N ARG A 225 -9.23 3.15 2.87
CA ARG A 225 -8.31 2.66 1.83
C ARG A 225 -7.97 1.19 2.06
N GLN A 226 -7.68 0.81 3.30
CA GLN A 226 -7.42 -0.58 3.67
C GLN A 226 -8.63 -1.49 3.39
N LYS A 227 -9.85 -1.06 3.74
CA LYS A 227 -11.08 -1.84 3.51
C LYS A 227 -11.38 -2.07 2.03
N ILE A 228 -11.26 -1.04 1.18
CA ILE A 228 -11.45 -1.22 -0.26
C ILE A 228 -10.39 -2.11 -0.85
N MET A 229 -9.12 -1.92 -0.47
CA MET A 229 -8.06 -2.80 -0.94
C MET A 229 -8.35 -4.24 -0.55
N ALA A 230 -8.72 -4.51 0.70
CA ALA A 230 -9.10 -5.84 1.16
C ALA A 230 -10.34 -6.41 0.43
N ALA A 231 -11.29 -5.58 0.02
CA ALA A 231 -12.50 -6.02 -0.67
C ALA A 231 -12.27 -6.28 -2.17
N LEU A 232 -11.49 -5.42 -2.86
CA LEU A 232 -11.02 -5.66 -4.24
C LEU A 232 -10.22 -6.97 -4.36
N MET A 233 -9.58 -7.34 -3.27
CA MET A 233 -8.74 -8.52 -3.11
C MET A 233 -9.51 -9.81 -2.84
N LYS A 234 -10.73 -9.71 -2.28
CA LYS A 234 -11.62 -10.86 -2.06
C LYS A 234 -12.38 -11.27 -3.32
N GLN A 235 -12.35 -10.45 -4.36
CA GLN A 235 -12.95 -10.79 -5.65
C GLN A 235 -12.05 -11.84 -6.32
N PRO A 236 -12.63 -12.89 -6.93
CA PRO A 236 -11.88 -13.75 -7.83
C PRO A 236 -11.48 -12.92 -9.05
N THR A 237 -10.34 -12.25 -8.96
CA THR A 237 -9.60 -11.89 -10.16
C THR A 237 -9.26 -13.21 -10.85
N ALA A 238 -9.47 -13.29 -12.17
CA ALA A 238 -8.90 -14.38 -12.95
C ALA A 238 -7.47 -14.63 -12.44
N PRO A 239 -7.08 -15.89 -12.18
CA PRO A 239 -5.88 -16.20 -11.41
C PRO A 239 -4.72 -15.35 -11.94
N PRO A 240 -4.09 -14.52 -11.09
CA PRO A 240 -3.02 -13.66 -11.56
C PRO A 240 -1.91 -14.50 -12.21
N PRO A 241 -1.11 -13.91 -13.13
CA PRO A 241 -0.05 -14.60 -13.88
C PRO A 241 0.93 -15.44 -13.03
N ALA A 242 0.94 -15.25 -11.71
CA ALA A 242 1.67 -16.07 -10.75
C ALA A 242 1.34 -17.57 -10.83
N VAL A 243 0.17 -18.00 -11.33
CA VAL A 243 -0.09 -19.45 -11.52
C VAL A 243 0.81 -20.04 -12.61
N GLN A 244 1.12 -19.30 -13.69
CA GLN A 244 2.04 -19.74 -14.74
C GLN A 244 3.51 -19.63 -14.31
N GLU A 245 3.86 -18.64 -13.49
CA GLU A 245 5.22 -18.42 -13.02
C GLU A 245 5.63 -19.36 -11.88
N ARG A 246 4.67 -19.85 -11.07
CA ARG A 246 4.90 -20.87 -10.04
C ARG A 246 5.39 -22.18 -10.65
N ASP A 247 4.96 -22.53 -11.85
CA ASP A 247 5.48 -23.70 -12.56
C ASP A 247 6.94 -23.53 -12.99
N LEU A 248 7.35 -22.32 -13.37
CA LEU A 248 8.73 -22.02 -13.81
C LEU A 248 9.78 -22.16 -12.70
N VAL A 249 9.34 -22.09 -11.44
CA VAL A 249 10.22 -22.10 -10.26
C VAL A 249 10.23 -23.43 -9.50
N LYS A 250 9.48 -24.43 -9.97
CA LYS A 250 9.54 -25.80 -9.45
C LYS A 250 10.96 -26.36 -9.58
N GLY A 251 11.37 -27.17 -8.59
CA GLY A 251 12.67 -27.85 -8.59
C GLY A 251 13.88 -26.99 -8.25
N LEU A 252 13.69 -25.78 -7.69
CA LEU A 252 14.79 -24.94 -7.18
C LEU A 252 15.22 -25.27 -5.74
N ASP A 253 14.73 -26.41 -5.23
CA ASP A 253 14.89 -26.84 -3.85
C ASP A 253 16.35 -27.12 -3.50
N PHE A 254 16.73 -26.87 -2.26
CA PHE A 254 18.04 -27.26 -1.74
C PHE A 254 18.01 -27.44 -0.23
N ARG A 255 19.05 -28.05 0.32
CA ARG A 255 19.24 -28.17 1.77
C ARG A 255 20.43 -27.32 2.20
N LEU A 256 20.33 -26.71 3.38
CA LEU A 256 21.40 -25.94 4.01
C LEU A 256 21.22 -25.97 5.54
N GLY A 257 22.25 -26.38 6.28
CA GLY A 257 22.29 -26.39 7.74
C GLY A 257 21.22 -27.24 8.41
N GLY A 258 20.80 -28.32 7.75
CA GLY A 258 19.74 -29.22 8.22
C GLY A 258 18.31 -28.81 7.83
N PHE A 259 18.12 -27.67 7.18
CA PHE A 259 16.84 -27.20 6.69
C PHE A 259 16.68 -27.47 5.19
N GLN A 260 15.44 -27.62 4.74
CA GLN A 260 15.07 -27.68 3.32
C GLN A 260 14.45 -26.35 2.90
N PHE A 261 14.91 -25.79 1.78
CA PHE A 261 14.40 -24.56 1.20
C PHE A 261 13.68 -24.89 -0.10
N THR A 262 12.44 -24.40 -0.24
CA THR A 262 11.58 -24.67 -1.39
C THR A 262 10.66 -23.50 -1.71
N ALA A 263 10.26 -23.36 -2.98
CA ALA A 263 9.22 -22.42 -3.37
C ALA A 263 7.83 -23.02 -3.03
N ALA A 264 7.02 -22.29 -2.27
CA ALA A 264 5.66 -22.74 -1.93
C ALA A 264 4.73 -22.62 -3.15
N THR A 265 4.69 -23.68 -3.95
CA THR A 265 3.94 -23.75 -5.21
C THR A 265 2.63 -24.54 -5.11
N SER A 266 2.47 -25.36 -4.06
CA SER A 266 1.25 -26.13 -3.79
C SER A 266 0.39 -25.49 -2.70
N GLY A 267 -0.90 -25.84 -2.67
CA GLY A 267 -1.82 -25.38 -1.63
C GLY A 267 -1.36 -25.74 -0.20
N GLU A 268 -0.77 -26.93 -0.03
CA GLU A 268 -0.22 -27.38 1.26
C GLU A 268 0.95 -26.51 1.72
N LEU A 269 1.92 -26.25 0.83
CA LEU A 269 3.09 -25.43 1.17
C LEU A 269 2.68 -23.97 1.42
N LEU A 270 1.70 -23.45 0.67
CA LEU A 270 1.15 -22.12 0.91
C LEU A 270 0.44 -22.04 2.26
N ASP A 271 -0.33 -23.06 2.65
CA ASP A 271 -0.98 -23.10 3.97
C ASP A 271 0.07 -23.05 5.10
N LYS A 272 1.17 -23.80 4.96
CA LYS A 272 2.31 -23.74 5.88
C LYS A 272 2.91 -22.34 6.00
N VAL A 273 3.09 -21.63 4.87
CA VAL A 273 3.56 -20.23 4.86
C VAL A 273 2.59 -19.32 5.63
N TYR A 274 1.30 -19.41 5.36
CA TYR A 274 0.31 -18.51 5.95
C TYR A 274 0.13 -18.73 7.45
N ARG A 275 0.20 -19.98 7.92
CA ARG A 275 0.17 -20.31 9.35
C ARG A 275 1.43 -19.83 10.08
N LEU A 276 2.61 -20.02 9.49
CA LEU A 276 3.86 -19.51 10.07
C LEU A 276 3.83 -17.98 10.22
N ARG A 277 3.35 -17.27 9.19
CA ARG A 277 3.18 -15.82 9.26
C ARG A 277 2.16 -15.39 10.31
N TYR A 278 1.05 -16.12 10.46
CA TYR A 278 0.06 -15.84 11.50
C TYR A 278 0.67 -15.97 12.88
N LYS A 279 1.35 -17.10 13.16
CA LYS A 279 2.06 -17.31 14.42
C LYS A 279 3.02 -16.16 14.70
N SER A 280 3.88 -15.82 13.74
CA SER A 280 4.88 -14.76 13.92
C SER A 280 4.26 -13.37 14.12
N TYR A 281 3.45 -12.86 13.18
CA TYR A 281 3.00 -11.46 13.22
C TYR A 281 1.82 -11.20 14.16
N VAL A 282 0.96 -12.21 14.37
CA VAL A 282 -0.27 -12.07 15.17
C VAL A 282 -0.06 -12.57 16.60
N GLN A 283 0.58 -13.73 16.79
CA GLN A 283 0.71 -14.34 18.12
C GLN A 283 2.00 -13.90 18.84
N ASP A 284 3.15 -13.99 18.16
CA ASP A 284 4.46 -13.79 18.78
C ASP A 284 4.82 -12.29 18.87
N ILE A 285 4.84 -11.58 17.73
CA ILE A 285 5.25 -10.16 17.63
C ILE A 285 4.06 -9.22 17.92
N LYS A 286 2.81 -9.67 17.73
CA LYS A 286 1.57 -8.93 18.00
C LYS A 286 1.46 -7.56 17.30
N VAL A 287 1.98 -7.47 16.08
CA VAL A 287 1.93 -6.26 15.23
C VAL A 287 0.76 -6.27 14.25
N ALA A 288 -0.01 -7.35 14.21
CA ALA A 288 -1.11 -7.56 13.29
C ALA A 288 -2.39 -7.97 14.04
N ASP A 289 -3.54 -7.37 13.69
CA ASP A 289 -4.81 -7.62 14.35
C ASP A 289 -5.36 -9.02 13.99
N PRO A 290 -5.58 -9.91 14.97
CA PRO A 290 -6.08 -11.27 14.73
C PRO A 290 -7.44 -11.31 14.02
N THR A 291 -8.28 -10.27 14.18
CA THR A 291 -9.60 -10.21 13.55
C THR A 291 -9.53 -10.10 12.02
N LEU A 292 -8.37 -9.69 11.48
CA LEU A 292 -8.13 -9.58 10.04
C LEU A 292 -7.75 -10.89 9.36
N PHE A 293 -7.42 -11.93 10.14
CA PHE A 293 -6.83 -13.18 9.63
C PHE A 293 -7.62 -14.42 10.11
N PRO A 294 -8.84 -14.63 9.59
CA PRO A 294 -9.67 -15.78 9.98
C PRO A 294 -9.00 -17.10 9.60
N GLY A 295 -9.18 -18.13 10.44
CA GLY A 295 -8.62 -19.46 10.22
C GLY A 295 -7.12 -19.58 10.51
N GLU A 296 -6.55 -18.65 11.29
CA GLU A 296 -5.13 -18.64 11.70
C GLU A 296 -4.17 -18.61 10.51
N ARG A 297 -4.55 -17.88 9.47
CA ARG A 297 -3.78 -17.74 8.23
C ARG A 297 -3.55 -16.28 7.93
N HIS A 298 -2.29 -15.85 7.99
CA HIS A 298 -1.91 -14.49 7.64
C HIS A 298 -1.74 -14.37 6.13
N VAL A 299 -2.85 -14.13 5.44
CA VAL A 299 -2.93 -13.86 4.00
C VAL A 299 -3.28 -12.41 3.79
N ASP A 300 -2.56 -11.73 2.91
CA ASP A 300 -2.82 -10.35 2.55
C ASP A 300 -2.89 -10.14 1.02
N PRO A 301 -3.47 -9.00 0.59
CA PRO A 301 -2.84 -8.14 -0.38
C PRO A 301 -2.09 -8.72 -1.58
N GLN A 302 -0.81 -8.90 -1.29
CA GLN A 302 0.22 -9.10 -2.29
C GLN A 302 0.51 -10.59 -2.49
N ASP A 303 -0.08 -11.48 -1.67
CA ASP A 303 0.16 -12.93 -1.75
C ASP A 303 -0.37 -13.54 -3.06
N ALA A 304 -1.37 -12.91 -3.68
CA ALA A 304 -1.86 -13.27 -5.00
C ALA A 304 -0.80 -13.04 -6.10
N TRP A 305 0.14 -12.11 -5.89
CA TRP A 305 1.18 -11.72 -6.84
C TRP A 305 2.58 -12.13 -6.39
N ALA A 306 2.64 -13.02 -5.40
CA ALA A 306 3.89 -13.39 -4.78
C ALA A 306 4.26 -14.85 -5.00
N ILE A 307 5.58 -15.06 -4.99
CA ILE A 307 6.22 -16.35 -4.76
C ILE A 307 6.77 -16.34 -3.35
N HIS A 308 6.47 -17.37 -2.59
CA HIS A 308 6.93 -17.51 -1.21
C HIS A 308 8.08 -18.52 -1.17
N GLY A 309 9.22 -18.09 -0.66
CA GLY A 309 10.28 -19.00 -0.24
C GLY A 309 9.93 -19.57 1.14
N LEU A 310 10.04 -20.88 1.31
CA LEU A 310 9.71 -21.60 2.53
C LEU A 310 10.92 -22.42 2.98
N ALA A 311 11.22 -22.36 4.27
CA ALA A 311 12.22 -23.19 4.94
C ALA A 311 11.50 -24.19 5.86
N LEU A 312 11.88 -25.45 5.73
CA LEU A 312 11.31 -26.60 6.45
C LEU A 312 12.39 -27.27 7.30
N ASP A 313 12.02 -27.70 8.51
CA ASP A 313 12.88 -28.55 9.33
C ASP A 313 12.86 -30.03 8.86
N LYS A 314 13.53 -30.91 9.60
CA LYS A 314 13.61 -32.34 9.27
C LYS A 314 12.26 -33.06 9.46
N GLU A 315 11.37 -32.51 10.28
CA GLU A 315 10.00 -32.97 10.50
C GLU A 315 8.99 -32.36 9.51
N ASN A 316 9.45 -31.60 8.51
CA ASN A 316 8.61 -30.94 7.51
C ASN A 316 7.69 -29.82 8.09
N ASN A 317 8.07 -29.23 9.23
CA ASN A 317 7.41 -28.04 9.76
C ASN A 317 7.99 -26.77 9.13
N ALA A 318 7.14 -25.77 8.91
CA ALA A 318 7.56 -24.45 8.46
C ALA A 318 8.31 -23.71 9.57
N VAL A 319 9.57 -23.36 9.32
CA VAL A 319 10.44 -22.67 10.28
C VAL A 319 10.97 -21.33 9.78
N GLY A 320 10.78 -21.03 8.50
CA GLY A 320 11.10 -19.72 7.93
C GLY A 320 10.36 -19.45 6.62
N THR A 321 10.03 -18.20 6.33
CA THR A 321 9.43 -17.79 5.05
C THR A 321 9.86 -16.37 4.69
N LEU A 322 10.00 -16.11 3.39
CA LEU A 322 10.21 -14.77 2.82
C LEU A 322 9.41 -14.64 1.53
N ARG A 323 8.74 -13.50 1.35
CA ARG A 323 7.86 -13.26 0.21
C ARG A 323 8.58 -12.42 -0.86
N LEU A 324 8.47 -12.87 -2.11
CA LEU A 324 8.87 -12.14 -3.31
C LEU A 324 7.62 -11.72 -4.08
N VAL A 325 7.25 -10.45 -4.01
CA VAL A 325 6.12 -9.87 -4.75
C VAL A 325 6.61 -9.46 -6.13
N LEU A 326 6.03 -10.02 -7.18
CA LEU A 326 6.36 -9.66 -8.56
C LEU A 326 5.63 -8.37 -8.94
N ASN A 327 6.18 -7.59 -9.88
CA ASN A 327 5.54 -6.35 -10.31
C ASN A 327 4.12 -6.64 -10.80
N SER A 328 3.14 -6.08 -10.10
CA SER A 328 1.71 -6.33 -10.26
C SER A 328 0.95 -5.03 -10.43
N GLN A 329 -0.33 -5.14 -10.78
CA GLN A 329 -1.22 -3.98 -10.87
C GLN A 329 -1.44 -3.28 -9.52
N ILE A 330 -1.13 -3.94 -8.41
CA ILE A 330 -1.24 -3.40 -7.05
C ILE A 330 0.00 -2.57 -6.67
N GLY A 331 1.09 -2.68 -7.44
CA GLY A 331 2.36 -2.02 -7.15
C GLY A 331 3.09 -2.63 -5.95
N PHE A 332 4.19 -1.98 -5.56
CA PHE A 332 5.00 -2.35 -4.39
C PHE A 332 4.70 -1.40 -3.23
N GLN A 333 4.44 -1.95 -2.05
CA GLN A 333 4.27 -1.16 -0.83
C GLN A 333 5.51 -0.33 -0.53
N THR A 334 6.69 -0.90 -0.80
CA THR A 334 7.98 -0.23 -0.66
C THR A 334 8.06 1.05 -1.48
N LEU A 335 7.46 1.08 -2.69
CA LEU A 335 7.49 2.27 -3.52
C LEU A 335 6.61 3.39 -2.97
N GLU A 336 5.60 3.11 -2.13
CA GLU A 336 4.82 4.19 -1.49
C GLU A 336 5.70 5.09 -0.61
N ALA A 337 6.76 4.53 -0.02
CA ALA A 337 7.75 5.25 0.76
C ALA A 337 8.94 5.77 -0.07
N ALA A 338 9.02 5.47 -1.38
CA ALA A 338 10.08 5.98 -2.24
C ALA A 338 9.86 7.45 -2.62
N SER A 339 10.92 8.16 -3.01
CA SER A 339 10.82 9.51 -3.57
C SER A 339 9.98 9.50 -4.87
N PRO A 340 9.28 10.59 -5.22
CA PRO A 340 8.43 10.63 -6.42
C PRO A 340 9.15 10.26 -7.72
N GLU A 341 10.44 10.64 -7.84
CA GLU A 341 11.28 10.29 -8.98
C GLU A 341 11.51 8.77 -9.07
N GLN A 342 11.89 8.14 -7.95
CA GLN A 342 12.12 6.71 -7.89
C GLN A 342 10.83 5.92 -8.07
N GLN A 343 9.70 6.40 -7.52
CA GLN A 343 8.37 5.82 -7.77
C GLN A 343 8.07 5.73 -9.27
N LYS A 344 8.21 6.85 -9.98
CA LYS A 344 7.93 6.92 -11.42
C LYS A 344 8.87 5.99 -12.21
N LYS A 345 10.17 5.97 -11.87
CA LYS A 345 11.17 5.15 -12.53
C LYS A 345 10.95 3.65 -12.31
N LEU A 346 10.66 3.25 -11.08
CA LEU A 346 10.61 1.84 -10.68
C LEU A 346 9.24 1.20 -10.94
N ALA A 347 8.13 1.94 -10.83
CA ALA A 347 6.79 1.41 -11.08
C ALA A 347 6.62 0.81 -12.49
N ALA A 348 7.29 1.38 -13.48
CA ALA A 348 7.25 0.89 -14.86
C ALA A 348 8.13 -0.35 -15.12
N SER A 349 9.05 -0.70 -14.21
CA SER A 349 10.02 -1.77 -14.44
C SER A 349 9.45 -3.16 -14.17
N ARG A 350 9.40 -4.01 -15.19
CA ARG A 350 9.03 -5.43 -15.03
C ARG A 350 10.18 -6.32 -14.53
N LYS A 351 11.37 -5.76 -14.30
CA LYS A 351 12.56 -6.51 -13.87
C LYS A 351 12.84 -6.41 -12.38
N ILE A 352 11.96 -5.77 -11.61
CA ILE A 352 12.13 -5.62 -10.17
C ILE A 352 11.02 -6.38 -9.43
N ALA A 353 11.31 -6.76 -8.20
CA ALA A 353 10.36 -7.38 -7.28
C ALA A 353 10.54 -6.83 -5.87
N GLU A 354 9.51 -6.93 -5.04
CA GLU A 354 9.56 -6.52 -3.64
C GLU A 354 9.82 -7.73 -2.73
N LEU A 355 10.76 -7.59 -1.80
CA LEU A 355 10.90 -8.50 -0.67
C LEU A 355 10.08 -7.99 0.51
N SER A 356 9.24 -8.85 1.06
CA SER A 356 8.44 -8.53 2.23
C SER A 356 8.12 -9.76 3.08
N ARG A 357 7.53 -9.53 4.26
CA ARG A 357 6.96 -10.58 5.13
C ARG A 357 7.95 -11.69 5.51
N LEU A 358 9.17 -11.31 5.92
CA LEU A 358 10.12 -12.23 6.54
C LEU A 358 9.57 -12.71 7.88
N ALA A 359 9.35 -14.02 8.03
CA ALA A 359 8.98 -14.63 9.30
C ALA A 359 9.86 -15.86 9.56
N LEU A 360 10.38 -15.96 10.79
CA LEU A 360 11.10 -17.14 11.28
C LEU A 360 10.31 -17.69 12.49
N ALA A 361 10.27 -19.00 12.66
CA ALA A 361 9.64 -19.61 13.83
C ALA A 361 10.54 -19.47 15.06
N ASP A 362 9.95 -19.40 16.25
CA ASP A 362 10.70 -19.61 17.49
C ASP A 362 11.33 -21.02 17.54
N PRO A 363 12.55 -21.17 18.10
CA PRO A 363 13.39 -20.14 18.74
C PRO A 363 14.34 -19.41 17.77
N TYR A 364 14.14 -19.53 16.44
CA TYR A 364 15.01 -18.94 15.42
C TYR A 364 14.79 -17.43 15.23
N ALA A 365 13.60 -16.95 15.59
CA ALA A 365 13.25 -15.53 15.62
C ALA A 365 13.67 -14.88 16.96
N ARG A 366 14.97 -14.63 17.15
CA ARG A 366 15.42 -13.69 18.20
C ARG A 366 15.70 -12.33 17.57
N ALA A 367 15.68 -11.27 18.39
CA ALA A 367 15.85 -9.87 18.00
C ALA A 367 16.77 -9.73 16.78
N SER A 368 16.37 -8.96 15.78
CA SER A 368 17.07 -8.79 14.50
C SER A 368 18.59 -8.66 14.68
N ALA A 369 19.05 -7.92 15.69
CA ALA A 369 20.46 -7.78 16.06
C ALA A 369 21.23 -9.11 16.28
N ASP A 370 20.61 -10.13 16.87
CA ASP A 370 21.24 -11.42 17.18
C ASP A 370 21.42 -12.31 15.94
N ILE A 371 20.44 -12.28 15.02
CA ILE A 371 20.49 -13.03 13.76
C ILE A 371 21.65 -12.52 12.89
N TRP A 372 21.92 -11.21 12.95
CA TRP A 372 22.95 -10.56 12.15
C TRP A 372 24.37 -10.75 12.70
N SER A 373 24.54 -10.69 14.03
CA SER A 373 25.80 -11.07 14.68
C SER A 373 26.19 -12.52 14.36
N ALA A 374 25.20 -13.43 14.36
CA ALA A 374 25.42 -14.82 13.96
C ALA A 374 25.74 -14.99 12.46
N LEU A 375 25.13 -14.19 11.57
CA LEU A 375 25.39 -14.21 10.12
C LEU A 375 26.85 -13.88 9.78
N MET A 376 27.45 -12.94 10.51
CA MET A 376 28.86 -12.55 10.36
C MET A 376 29.85 -13.61 10.90
N SER A 377 29.35 -14.64 11.59
CA SER A 377 30.16 -15.73 12.17
C SER A 377 30.15 -17.04 11.36
N ILE A 378 29.38 -17.10 10.27
CA ILE A 378 29.16 -18.34 9.49
C ILE A 378 30.08 -18.38 8.27
N GLN A 379 30.91 -19.42 8.17
CA GLN A 379 31.53 -19.82 6.91
C GLN A 379 30.49 -20.53 6.03
N ILE A 380 29.97 -19.85 5.00
CA ILE A 380 29.04 -20.46 4.05
C ILE A 380 29.84 -21.22 2.97
N PRO A 381 29.58 -22.52 2.74
CA PRO A 381 30.26 -23.25 1.68
C PRO A 381 29.91 -22.69 0.28
N PRO A 382 30.86 -22.72 -0.68
CA PRO A 382 30.67 -22.18 -2.02
C PRO A 382 29.57 -22.91 -2.79
N PHE A 383 29.00 -22.23 -3.79
CA PHE A 383 27.80 -22.62 -4.54
C PHE A 383 27.87 -24.02 -5.20
N SER A 384 29.07 -24.56 -5.40
CA SER A 384 29.37 -25.83 -6.05
C SER A 384 29.67 -27.00 -5.10
N ALA A 385 29.76 -26.78 -3.78
CA ALA A 385 30.22 -27.82 -2.86
C ALA A 385 29.06 -28.75 -2.44
N THR A 386 29.10 -30.00 -2.90
CA THR A 386 28.39 -31.12 -2.27
C THR A 386 29.13 -31.55 -0.99
N THR A 387 29.21 -30.68 -0.01
CA THR A 387 29.75 -31.05 1.31
C THR A 387 28.66 -31.76 2.10
N LYS A 388 28.95 -32.95 2.63
CA LYS A 388 28.12 -33.63 3.64
C LYS A 388 27.94 -32.69 4.83
N GLU A 389 26.81 -32.00 4.89
CA GLU A 389 26.52 -31.04 5.98
C GLU A 389 26.27 -31.78 7.29
N ARG A 390 27.00 -31.39 8.34
CA ARG A 390 26.73 -31.84 9.71
C ARG A 390 25.61 -30.97 10.29
N PRO A 391 24.50 -31.54 10.80
CA PRO A 391 23.42 -30.75 11.40
C PRO A 391 23.93 -29.95 12.61
N LEU A 392 23.54 -28.68 12.73
CA LEU A 392 23.86 -27.85 13.90
C LEU A 392 23.12 -28.35 15.15
N ALA A 393 23.78 -28.23 16.31
CA ALA A 393 23.23 -28.64 17.61
C ALA A 393 21.90 -27.93 17.95
N PRO A 394 21.00 -28.56 18.73
CA PRO A 394 19.82 -27.88 19.29
C PRO A 394 20.23 -26.60 20.04
N GLY A 395 19.57 -25.47 19.77
CA GLY A 395 19.87 -24.18 20.41
C GLY A 395 20.99 -23.33 19.79
N ASP A 396 21.63 -23.79 18.71
CA ASP A 396 22.69 -23.03 18.02
C ASP A 396 22.14 -21.74 17.40
N ARG A 397 22.68 -20.58 17.84
CA ARG A 397 22.26 -19.24 17.41
C ARG A 397 22.44 -19.01 15.90
N ARG A 398 23.31 -19.77 15.24
CA ARG A 398 23.56 -19.69 13.79
C ARG A 398 22.40 -20.20 12.94
N LYS A 399 21.45 -20.94 13.52
CA LYS A 399 20.30 -21.48 12.76
C LYS A 399 19.41 -20.39 12.17
N GLY A 400 19.13 -19.31 12.91
CA GLY A 400 18.35 -18.18 12.40
C GLY A 400 19.03 -17.50 11.21
N ALA A 401 20.35 -17.31 11.29
CA ALA A 401 21.16 -16.77 10.21
C ALA A 401 21.17 -17.68 8.95
N ILE A 402 21.29 -19.00 9.15
CA ILE A 402 21.19 -19.98 8.04
C ILE A 402 19.82 -19.93 7.37
N LEU A 403 18.73 -19.85 8.14
CA LEU A 403 17.38 -19.73 7.58
C LEU A 403 17.25 -18.48 6.73
N LEU A 404 17.75 -17.35 7.22
CA LEU A 404 17.70 -16.09 6.50
C LEU A 404 18.51 -16.14 5.19
N LEU A 405 19.76 -16.61 5.27
CA LEU A 405 20.64 -16.80 4.12
C LEU A 405 20.06 -17.76 3.08
N GLY A 406 19.49 -18.87 3.52
CA GLY A 406 18.84 -19.84 2.65
C GLY A 406 17.60 -19.26 1.96
N LEU A 407 16.76 -18.49 2.67
CA LEU A 407 15.61 -17.82 2.08
C LEU A 407 16.03 -16.79 1.03
N PHE A 408 17.02 -15.93 1.32
CA PHE A 408 17.57 -14.99 0.33
C PHE A 408 18.17 -15.72 -0.88
N ARG A 409 18.94 -16.80 -0.66
CA ARG A 409 19.52 -17.60 -1.74
C ARG A 409 18.45 -18.25 -2.61
N LEU A 410 17.38 -18.77 -2.01
CA LEU A 410 16.24 -19.34 -2.73
C LEU A 410 15.57 -18.26 -3.59
N LEU A 411 15.22 -17.12 -3.00
CA LEU A 411 14.56 -16.05 -3.74
C LEU A 411 15.47 -15.47 -4.83
N TYR A 412 16.78 -15.44 -4.63
CA TYR A 412 17.73 -15.03 -5.65
C TYR A 412 17.71 -15.99 -6.85
N ARG A 413 17.71 -17.31 -6.61
CA ARG A 413 17.58 -18.33 -7.67
C ARG A 413 16.26 -18.19 -8.44
N ILE A 414 15.17 -17.98 -7.72
CA ILE A 414 13.84 -17.70 -8.31
C ILE A 414 13.92 -16.44 -9.17
N SER A 415 14.51 -15.36 -8.64
CA SER A 415 14.63 -14.09 -9.34
C SER A 415 15.44 -14.21 -10.62
N LYS A 416 16.51 -15.00 -10.63
CA LYS A 416 17.28 -15.31 -11.85
C LYS A 416 16.50 -16.11 -12.87
N ARG A 417 15.74 -17.12 -12.43
CA ARG A 417 14.85 -17.89 -13.30
C ARG A 417 13.79 -17.00 -13.97
N LEU A 418 13.29 -16.01 -13.23
CA LEU A 418 12.32 -15.01 -13.70
C LEU A 418 12.96 -13.79 -14.40
N ARG A 419 14.28 -13.80 -14.61
CA ARG A 419 15.04 -12.72 -15.28
C ARG A 419 14.87 -11.34 -14.62
N LEU A 420 14.69 -11.30 -13.30
CA LEU A 420 14.72 -10.08 -12.51
C LEU A 420 16.15 -9.54 -12.39
N SER A 421 16.28 -8.23 -12.19
CA SER A 421 17.56 -7.51 -12.06
C SER A 421 17.76 -6.83 -10.71
N ALA A 422 16.70 -6.62 -9.93
CA ALA A 422 16.81 -5.97 -8.62
C ALA A 422 15.66 -6.35 -7.67
N TRP A 423 15.89 -6.10 -6.38
CA TRP A 423 14.88 -6.15 -5.34
C TRP A 423 14.68 -4.78 -4.70
N CYS A 424 13.44 -4.47 -4.32
CA CYS A 424 13.14 -3.38 -3.40
C CYS A 424 12.56 -3.93 -2.09
N PHE A 425 12.80 -3.25 -0.97
CA PHE A 425 12.22 -3.62 0.33
C PHE A 425 12.27 -2.45 1.33
N MET A 426 11.48 -2.56 2.41
CA MET A 426 11.57 -1.67 3.56
C MET A 426 12.61 -2.19 4.55
N GLY A 427 13.65 -1.39 4.79
CA GLY A 427 14.81 -1.74 5.60
C GLY A 427 15.02 -0.78 6.76
N ASP A 428 15.70 -1.24 7.81
CA ASP A 428 16.26 -0.38 8.86
C ASP A 428 17.53 0.32 8.31
N PRO A 429 17.61 1.67 8.28
CA PRO A 429 18.76 2.39 7.72
C PRO A 429 20.09 2.05 8.38
N ASP A 430 20.12 1.83 9.70
CA ASP A 430 21.33 1.51 10.44
C ASP A 430 21.81 0.10 10.09
N ALA A 431 20.88 -0.85 9.98
CA ALA A 431 21.21 -2.19 9.52
C ALA A 431 21.73 -2.19 8.06
N VAL A 432 21.15 -1.35 7.18
CA VAL A 432 21.60 -1.20 5.80
C VAL A 432 23.02 -0.65 5.71
N ALA A 433 23.35 0.36 6.51
CA ALA A 433 24.69 0.93 6.56
C ALA A 433 25.76 -0.12 6.93
N VAL A 434 25.42 -1.11 7.76
CA VAL A 434 26.32 -2.22 8.09
C VAL A 434 26.58 -3.11 6.87
N TYR A 435 25.58 -3.41 6.04
CA TYR A 435 25.76 -4.21 4.82
C TYR A 435 26.63 -3.51 3.77
N ALA A 436 26.44 -2.20 3.61
CA ALA A 436 27.23 -1.40 2.68
C ALA A 436 28.73 -1.52 2.98
N LYS A 437 29.12 -1.52 4.26
CA LYS A 437 30.52 -1.73 4.71
C LYS A 437 31.10 -3.09 4.30
N HIS A 438 30.25 -4.08 4.02
CA HIS A 438 30.65 -5.44 3.64
C HIS A 438 30.43 -5.75 2.15
N GLY A 439 30.21 -4.71 1.32
CA GLY A 439 30.09 -4.82 -0.13
C GLY A 439 28.70 -5.21 -0.64
N VAL A 440 27.70 -5.29 0.24
CA VAL A 440 26.30 -5.45 -0.15
C VAL A 440 25.67 -4.07 -0.16
N VAL A 441 25.76 -3.38 -1.30
CA VAL A 441 25.21 -2.04 -1.47
C VAL A 441 23.69 -2.12 -1.63
N MET A 442 22.98 -1.37 -0.79
CA MET A 442 21.53 -1.22 -0.86
C MET A 442 21.25 0.28 -0.94
N HIS A 443 20.70 0.73 -2.05
CA HIS A 443 20.47 2.14 -2.34
C HIS A 443 19.19 2.60 -1.65
N GLU A 444 19.27 3.60 -0.78
CA GLU A 444 18.09 4.28 -0.26
C GLU A 444 17.37 5.01 -1.40
N ILE A 445 16.06 4.77 -1.56
CA ILE A 445 15.25 5.33 -2.65
C ILE A 445 14.12 6.25 -2.15
N GLY A 446 14.03 6.48 -0.84
CA GLY A 446 13.03 7.35 -0.23
C GLY A 446 13.38 7.71 1.21
N PRO A 447 12.67 8.69 1.80
CA PRO A 447 12.99 9.19 3.14
C PRO A 447 12.79 8.13 4.23
N VAL A 448 13.50 8.33 5.35
CA VAL A 448 13.27 7.55 6.58
C VAL A 448 11.90 7.90 7.16
N ILE A 449 11.09 6.88 7.40
CA ILE A 449 9.79 6.94 8.08
C ILE A 449 9.89 6.31 9.46
N ASN A 450 9.22 6.91 10.45
CA ASN A 450 9.15 6.38 11.81
C ASN A 450 7.89 5.52 11.94
N GLU A 451 8.06 4.20 12.11
CA GLU A 451 6.98 3.25 12.37
C GLU A 451 6.99 2.81 13.84
N PRO A 452 5.87 2.26 14.38
CA PRO A 452 5.83 1.69 15.72
C PRO A 452 6.88 0.60 15.99
N VAL A 453 7.41 -0.01 14.93
CA VAL A 453 8.43 -1.07 14.95
C VAL A 453 9.86 -0.56 14.71
N GLY A 454 10.07 0.75 14.64
CA GLY A 454 11.37 1.40 14.43
C GLY A 454 11.44 2.24 13.14
N ALA A 455 12.57 2.94 12.96
CA ALA A 455 12.84 3.71 11.74
C ALA A 455 13.01 2.77 10.54
N ARG A 456 12.40 3.12 9.40
CA ARG A 456 12.44 2.36 8.15
C ARG A 456 12.67 3.28 6.96
N ALA A 457 13.35 2.80 5.93
CA ALA A 457 13.41 3.47 4.63
C ALA A 457 13.26 2.46 3.49
N ALA A 458 12.81 2.95 2.33
CA ALA A 458 12.72 2.16 1.11
C ALA A 458 14.12 2.00 0.49
N HIS A 459 14.49 0.77 0.16
CA HIS A 459 15.79 0.45 -0.43
C HIS A 459 15.65 -0.33 -1.74
N LEU A 460 16.64 -0.21 -2.62
CA LEU A 460 16.80 -0.94 -3.88
C LEU A 460 18.16 -1.64 -3.91
N VAL A 461 18.17 -2.91 -4.33
CA VAL A 461 19.39 -3.73 -4.43
C VAL A 461 19.49 -4.31 -5.83
N ASN A 462 20.51 -3.90 -6.57
CA ASN A 462 20.76 -4.38 -7.92
C ASN A 462 21.60 -5.66 -7.90
N PHE A 463 21.16 -6.69 -8.62
CA PHE A 463 21.83 -8.00 -8.60
C PHE A 463 23.27 -7.95 -9.11
N HIS A 464 23.58 -7.09 -10.07
CA HIS A 464 24.95 -6.97 -10.59
C HIS A 464 25.95 -6.45 -9.53
N GLU A 465 25.48 -5.74 -8.51
CA GLU A 465 26.32 -5.19 -7.43
C GLU A 465 26.52 -6.24 -6.33
N ILE A 466 25.47 -6.99 -6.01
CA ILE A 466 25.49 -7.98 -4.94
C ILE A 466 25.95 -9.37 -5.40
N GLU A 467 25.99 -9.66 -6.70
CA GLU A 467 26.34 -10.98 -7.26
C GLU A 467 27.66 -11.52 -6.73
N LYS A 468 28.69 -10.67 -6.69
CA LYS A 468 30.03 -11.05 -6.23
C LYS A 468 30.08 -11.38 -4.73
N HIS A 469 29.13 -10.85 -3.95
CA HIS A 469 29.05 -10.99 -2.49
C HIS A 469 28.04 -12.08 -2.08
N LEU A 470 26.89 -12.16 -2.74
CA LEU A 470 25.87 -13.20 -2.58
C LEU A 470 26.37 -14.60 -2.95
N LEU A 471 27.23 -14.70 -3.97
CA LEU A 471 27.80 -15.97 -4.41
C LEU A 471 29.07 -16.37 -3.64
N ASN A 472 29.71 -15.44 -2.92
CA ASN A 472 30.95 -15.64 -2.17
C ASN A 472 30.84 -15.33 -0.66
N PHE A 473 29.65 -15.46 -0.06
CA PHE A 473 29.47 -15.23 1.39
C PHE A 473 30.43 -16.06 2.27
N GLY A 474 31.07 -17.11 1.74
CA GLY A 474 32.15 -17.84 2.41
C GLY A 474 33.45 -17.05 2.66
N LYS A 475 33.60 -15.82 2.13
CA LYS A 475 34.80 -14.97 2.33
C LYS A 475 34.64 -13.82 3.32
N ILE A 476 33.48 -13.64 3.98
CA ILE A 476 33.36 -12.67 5.08
C ILE A 476 34.15 -13.22 6.27
N LYS A 477 35.44 -12.90 6.31
CA LYS A 477 36.33 -13.18 7.44
C LYS A 477 35.93 -12.27 8.60
N MET A 478 35.82 -12.89 9.79
CA MET A 478 35.83 -12.35 11.15
C MET A 478 35.80 -10.82 11.29
N VAL A 479 34.83 -10.27 12.03
CA VAL A 479 35.03 -9.47 13.26
C VAL A 479 33.64 -9.29 13.89
N GLY A 480 33.30 -10.14 14.86
CA GLY A 480 32.08 -10.02 15.68
C GLY A 480 32.43 -9.73 17.15
N GLN A 481 33.47 -8.94 17.40
CA GLN A 481 33.92 -8.60 18.75
C GLN A 481 33.93 -7.09 19.07
N GLU A 482 33.62 -6.23 18.11
CA GLU A 482 33.45 -4.80 18.37
C GLU A 482 32.02 -4.42 18.03
N LEU A 483 31.34 -3.72 18.95
CA LEU A 483 29.96 -3.23 18.88
C LEU A 483 28.89 -4.13 19.53
N ILE A 484 29.07 -4.41 20.83
CA ILE A 484 27.94 -4.39 21.76
C ILE A 484 28.01 -3.01 22.45
N PRO A 485 27.07 -2.07 22.21
CA PRO A 485 26.84 -1.01 23.18
C PRO A 485 26.40 -1.72 24.46
N GLN A 486 27.19 -1.61 25.54
CA GLN A 486 26.75 -2.08 26.85
C GLN A 486 25.39 -1.44 27.14
N ALA A 487 24.35 -2.26 27.22
CA ALA A 487 23.06 -1.81 27.69
C ALA A 487 23.26 -1.34 29.14
N THR A 488 23.29 -0.02 29.35
CA THR A 488 23.19 0.56 30.68
C THR A 488 21.80 0.28 31.20
N THR A 489 21.68 -0.73 32.05
CA THR A 489 20.52 -0.95 32.89
C THR A 489 20.32 0.30 33.77
N PRO A 490 19.16 0.98 33.76
CA PRO A 490 18.90 2.02 34.74
C PRO A 490 18.73 1.34 36.09
N THR A 491 19.72 1.52 36.98
CA THR A 491 19.57 1.27 38.41
C THR A 491 18.50 2.21 38.95
N LEU A 492 17.33 1.67 39.28
CA LEU A 492 16.41 2.27 40.23
C LEU A 492 17.10 2.24 41.61
N ARG A 493 17.83 3.31 41.95
CA ARG A 493 18.13 3.63 43.34
C ARG A 493 16.96 4.41 43.87
N GLY A 494 16.29 3.82 44.86
CA GLY A 494 15.38 4.56 45.71
C GLY A 494 16.16 5.55 46.56
N GLU A 495 15.61 6.75 46.69
CA GLU A 495 15.94 7.64 47.79
C GLU A 495 14.69 7.78 48.64
N ARG A 496 14.85 7.34 49.89
CA ARG A 496 14.09 7.82 51.04
C ARG A 496 14.58 9.23 51.31
N GLU A 497 13.69 10.21 51.31
CA GLU A 497 13.26 11.02 52.46
C GLU A 497 12.19 12.02 52.02
#